data_AF-A0A6N9NKQ1-F1
#
_entry.id   AF-A0A6N9NKQ1-F1
#
_cell.length_a   1.000
_cell.length_b   1.000
_cell.length_c   1.000
_cell.angle_alpha   90.00
_cell.angle_beta   90.00
_cell.angle_gamma   90.00
#
_symmetry.space_group_name_H-M   'P 1'
#
loop_
_entity.id
_entity.type
_entity.pdbx_description
1 polymer ?
#
loop_
_entity_poly.entity_id
_entity_poly.type
_entity_poly.pdbx_seq_one_letter_code
_entity_poly.pdbx_strand_id
1 'polypeptide(L)' 'MELDKLLRIIGLVMMGFAIVSGVFVKISSNGGEWNIDSGYSFKIGLFLVGVVIYYLARKTKK' A
#
# COMPACT_ATOMS: atom_id res chain seq x y z
N MET A 1 9.46 -23.78 3.24
CA MET A 1 9.69 -22.32 3.14
C MET A 1 9.51 -21.74 4.53
N GLU A 2 10.55 -21.18 5.13
CA GLU A 2 10.47 -20.64 6.49
C GLU A 2 9.49 -19.45 6.54
N LEU A 3 8.59 -19.46 7.53
CA LEU A 3 7.48 -18.49 7.70
C LEU A 3 7.98 -17.03 7.80
N ASP A 4 9.20 -16.81 8.29
CA ASP A 4 9.86 -15.52 8.35
C ASP A 4 10.16 -14.94 6.95
N LYS A 5 10.54 -15.80 5.98
CA LYS A 5 10.76 -15.36 4.59
C LYS A 5 9.45 -14.93 3.95
N LEU A 6 8.37 -15.65 4.23
CA LEU A 6 7.03 -15.32 3.75
C LEU A 6 6.57 -13.96 4.31
N LEU A 7 6.68 -13.75 5.63
CA LEU A 7 6.29 -12.51 6.29
C LEU A 7 7.11 -11.30 5.80
N ARG A 8 8.40 -11.46 5.53
CA ARG A 8 9.23 -10.40 4.93
C ARG A 8 8.75 -10.01 3.54
N ILE A 9 8.45 -11.00 2.69
CA ILE A 9 7.95 -10.77 1.34
C ILE A 9 6.60 -10.05 1.40
N ILE A 10 5.69 -10.52 2.26
CA ILE A 10 4.37 -9.90 2.44
C ILE A 10 4.49 -8.45 2.92
N GLY A 11 5.34 -8.17 3.91
CA GLY A 11 5.57 -6.81 4.40
C GLY A 11 6.09 -5.87 3.30
N LEU A 12 7.03 -6.34 2.47
CA LEU A 12 7.55 -5.59 1.33
C LEU A 12 6.48 -5.33 0.26
N VAL A 13 5.69 -6.36 -0.07
CA VAL A 13 4.60 -6.24 -1.04
C VAL A 13 3.55 -5.24 -0.55
N MET A 14 3.21 -5.26 0.74
CA MET A 14 2.26 -4.30 1.32
C MET A 14 2.77 -2.86 1.28
N MET A 15 4.07 -2.63 1.53
CA MET A 15 4.67 -1.30 1.37
C MET A 15 4.59 -0.80 -0.08
N GLY A 16 4.99 -1.63 -1.04
CA GLY A 16 4.92 -1.29 -2.46
C GLY A 16 3.48 -1.02 -2.90
N PHE A 17 2.54 -1.86 -2.46
CA PHE A 17 1.12 -1.68 -2.76
C PHE A 17 0.55 -0.40 -2.13
N ALA A 18 0.98 0.01 -0.94
CA ALA A 18 0.55 1.26 -0.31
C ALA A 18 0.98 2.50 -1.11
N ILE A 19 2.13 2.44 -1.80
CA ILE A 19 2.62 3.50 -2.68
C ILE A 19 1.79 3.55 -3.96
N VAL A 20 1.58 2.41 -4.62
CA VAL A 20 0.88 2.37 -5.93
C VAL A 20 -0.61 2.63 -5.78
N SER A 21 -1.25 2.07 -4.75
CA SER A 21 -2.70 2.20 -4.52
C SER A 21 -3.15 3.57 -4.03
N GLY A 22 -2.21 4.50 -3.82
CA GLY A 22 -2.51 5.88 -3.49
C GLY A 22 -2.93 6.72 -4.68
N VAL A 23 -2.61 6.29 -5.91
CA VAL A 23 -3.06 6.98 -7.12
C VAL A 23 -4.54 6.69 -7.32
N PHE A 24 -5.36 7.74 -7.33
CA PHE A 24 -6.78 7.63 -7.67
C PHE A 24 -7.13 8.62 -8.77
N VAL A 25 -7.95 8.17 -9.70
CA VAL A 25 -8.53 9.00 -10.75
C VAL A 25 -10.03 9.01 -10.50
N LYS A 26 -10.57 10.18 -10.15
CA LYS A 26 -12.01 10.39 -10.03
C LYS A 26 -12.49 11.04 -11.32
N ILE A 27 -13.29 10.29 -12.06
CA ILE A 27 -14.01 10.82 -13.22
C ILE A 27 -15.41 11.14 -12.71
N SER A 28 -15.74 12.43 -12.69
CA SER A 28 -17.08 12.89 -12.34
C SER A 28 -17.70 13.57 -13.56
N SER A 29 -18.96 13.23 -13.84
CA SER A 29 -19.76 13.88 -14.88
C SER A 29 -20.91 14.59 -14.18
N ASN A 30 -20.92 15.92 -14.26
CA ASN A 30 -21.98 16.73 -13.69
C ASN A 30 -22.52 17.65 -14.79
N GLY A 31 -23.76 17.41 -15.22
CA GLY A 31 -24.43 18.29 -16.18
C GLY A 31 -23.79 18.39 -17.58
N GLY A 32 -23.03 17.38 -18.03
CA GLY A 32 -22.44 17.34 -19.38
C GLY A 32 -20.96 17.75 -19.45
N GLU A 33 -20.39 18.31 -18.37
CA GLU A 33 -18.95 18.54 -18.26
C GLU A 33 -18.25 17.34 -17.60
N TRP A 34 -17.20 16.87 -18.28
CA TRP A 34 -16.33 15.81 -17.79
C TRP A 34 -15.22 16.42 -16.94
N ASN A 35 -15.34 16.33 -15.63
CA ASN A 35 -14.29 16.73 -14.71
C ASN A 35 -13.45 15.50 -14.36
N ILE A 36 -12.21 15.50 -14.85
CA ILE A 36 -11.19 14.50 -14.56
C ILE A 36 -10.33 15.05 -13.43
N ASP A 37 -10.54 14.55 -12.21
CA ASP A 37 -9.73 14.92 -11.05
C ASP A 37 -8.78 13.75 -10.74
N SER A 38 -7.48 14.02 -10.80
CA SER A 38 -6.44 13.03 -10.53
C SER A 38 -5.70 13.46 -9.27
N GLY A 39 -5.63 12.55 -8.30
CA GLY A 39 -5.04 12.82 -7.00
C GLY A 39 -4.22 11.66 -6.49
N TYR A 40 -3.34 11.97 -5.54
CA TYR A 40 -2.54 10.97 -4.84
C TYR A 40 -2.86 11.04 -3.35
N SER A 41 -3.49 10.00 -2.82
CA SER A 41 -3.73 9.82 -1.40
C SER A 41 -2.87 8.66 -0.92
N PHE A 42 -1.69 8.98 -0.40
CA PHE A 42 -0.79 7.97 0.12
C PHE A 42 -1.45 7.23 1.29
N LYS A 43 -1.59 5.91 1.18
CA LYS A 43 -2.16 5.06 2.23
C LYS A 43 -1.14 4.81 3.34
N ILE A 44 -0.81 5.86 4.10
CA ILE A 44 0.19 5.86 5.17
C ILE A 44 -0.06 4.75 6.20
N GLY A 45 -1.32 4.46 6.53
CA GLY A 45 -1.69 3.38 7.46
C GLY A 45 -1.31 2.00 6.93
N LEU A 46 -1.56 1.73 5.64
CA LEU A 46 -1.20 0.45 5.02
C LEU A 46 0.32 0.29 4.91
N PHE A 47 1.02 1.38 4.64
CA PHE A 47 2.47 1.43 4.62
C PHE A 47 3.06 1.07 6.01
N LEU A 48 2.54 1.68 7.08
CA LEU A 48 2.97 1.40 8.46
C LEU A 48 2.72 -0.06 8.86
N VAL A 49 1.58 -0.63 8.47
CA VAL A 49 1.30 -2.07 8.71
C VAL A 49 2.34 -2.95 8.01
N GLY A 50 2.69 -2.64 6.76
CA GLY A 50 3.78 -3.33 6.04
C GLY A 50 5.13 -3.25 6.78
N VAL A 51 5.47 -2.08 7.35
CA VAL A 51 6.68 -1.87 8.16
C VAL A 51 6.66 -2.72 9.43
N VAL A 52 5.55 -2.75 10.14
CA VAL A 52 5.40 -3.57 11.36
C VAL A 52 5.56 -5.05 11.05
N ILE A 53 4.90 -5.55 10.01
CA ILE A 53 5.00 -6.97 9.60
C ILE A 53 6.44 -7.32 9.20
N TYR A 54 7.08 -6.47 8.40
CA TYR A 54 8.48 -6.67 8.01
C TYR A 54 9.41 -6.68 9.24
N TYR A 55 9.19 -5.78 10.20
CA TYR A 55 9.97 -5.71 11.43
C TYR A 55 9.78 -6.95 12.31
N LEU A 56 8.54 -7.41 12.49
CA LEU A 56 8.22 -8.63 13.24
C LEU A 56 8.87 -9.86 12.59
N ALA A 57 8.78 -9.99 11.27
CA ALA A 57 9.44 -11.05 10.52
C ALA A 57 10.97 -11.06 10.69
N ARG A 58 11.57 -9.89 10.96
CA ARG A 58 13.00 -9.77 11.25
C ARG A 58 13.34 -10.23 12.67
N LYS A 59 12.45 -10.00 13.63
CA LYS A 59 12.61 -10.43 15.03
C LYS A 59 12.33 -11.91 15.26
N THR A 60 11.41 -12.54 14.52
CA THR A 60 11.10 -13.97 14.65
C THR A 60 12.29 -14.90 14.34
N LYS A 61 13.34 -14.38 13.69
CA LYS A 61 14.56 -15.12 13.36
C LYS A 61 15.67 -15.03 14.42
N LYS A 62 15.48 -14.22 15.47
CA LYS A 62 16.32 -14.22 16.67
C LYS A 62 15.71 -15.17 17.69
#